data_AF-A0A6B3F293-F1
#
_entry.id   AF-A0A6B3F293-F1
#
_cell.length_a   1.000
_cell.length_b   1.000
_cell.length_c   1.000
_cell.angle_alpha   90.00
_cell.angle_beta   90.00
_cell.angle_gamma   90.00
#
_symmetry.space_group_name_H-M   'P 1'
#
loop_
_entity.id
_entity.type
_entity.pdbx_description
1 polymer ?
#
loop_
_entity_poly.entity_id
_entity_poly.type
_entity_poly.pdbx_seq_one_letter_code
_entity_poly.pdbx_strand_id
1 'polypeptide(L)' 'MPWNFPLWQVVRFAAPALMAGNVGLLKHASNVPRTALYLGDLFRRAGFPEGAFQSLLVPSSAIEAILRDPRVKAATL' A
#
# COMPACT_ATOMS: atom_id res chain seq x y z
N MET A 1 4.58 4.40 -4.02
CA MET A 1 5.79 3.56 -4.26
C MET A 1 6.20 3.67 -5.72
N PRO A 2 7.50 3.85 -6.00
CA PRO A 2 8.03 3.93 -7.36
C PRO A 2 7.96 2.59 -8.14
N TRP A 3 8.05 2.69 -9.47
CA TRP A 3 7.91 1.54 -10.37
C TRP A 3 9.19 0.71 -10.54
N ASN A 4 10.35 1.23 -10.14
CA ASN A 4 11.65 0.62 -10.44
C ASN A 4 11.95 -0.62 -9.58
N PHE A 5 11.43 -0.69 -8.36
CA PHE A 5 11.50 -1.88 -7.50
C PHE A 5 10.10 -2.22 -6.97
N PRO A 6 9.19 -2.65 -7.85
CA PRO A 6 7.75 -2.56 -7.61
C PRO A 6 7.23 -3.52 -6.53
N LEU A 7 8.01 -4.55 -6.19
CA LEU A 7 7.78 -5.42 -5.03
C LEU A 7 8.57 -4.97 -3.81
N TRP A 8 9.90 -4.86 -3.94
CA TRP A 8 10.79 -4.63 -2.80
C TRP A 8 10.51 -3.30 -2.07
N GLN A 9 10.27 -2.21 -2.80
CA GLN A 9 9.95 -0.93 -2.16
C GLN A 9 8.66 -1.00 -1.34
N VAL A 10 7.64 -1.73 -1.84
CA VAL A 10 6.40 -1.95 -1.09
C VAL A 10 6.68 -2.75 0.17
N VAL A 11 7.38 -3.88 0.06
CA VAL A 11 7.68 -4.74 1.21
C VAL A 11 8.47 -3.98 2.29
N ARG A 12 9.40 -3.12 1.88
CA ARG A 12 10.23 -2.31 2.80
C ARG A 12 9.41 -1.41 3.72
N PHE A 13 8.29 -0.86 3.27
CA PHE A 13 7.40 -0.09 4.15
C PHE A 13 6.34 -0.98 4.81
N ALA A 14 5.76 -1.91 4.04
CA ALA A 14 4.61 -2.67 4.47
C ALA A 14 4.99 -3.63 5.61
N ALA A 15 6.11 -4.35 5.51
CA ALA A 15 6.54 -5.30 6.52
C ALA A 15 6.67 -4.67 7.92
N PRO A 16 7.49 -3.62 8.14
CA PRO A 16 7.60 -3.02 9.48
C PRO A 16 6.30 -2.35 9.94
N ALA A 17 5.56 -1.69 9.05
CA ALA A 17 4.32 -1.01 9.42
C ALA A 17 3.24 -2.00 9.89
N LEU A 18 3.06 -3.11 9.16
CA LEU A 18 2.10 -4.17 9.51
C LEU A 18 2.52 -4.91 10.79
N MET A 19 3.81 -5.20 10.97
CA MET A 19 4.32 -5.84 12.20
C MET A 19 4.15 -4.96 13.44
N ALA A 20 4.18 -3.63 13.27
CA ALA A 20 3.87 -2.69 14.33
C ALA A 20 2.35 -2.55 14.62
N GLY A 21 1.49 -3.33 13.95
CA GLY A 21 0.04 -3.33 14.17
C GLY A 21 -0.73 -2.25 13.38
N ASN A 22 -0.10 -1.61 12.39
CA ASN A 22 -0.79 -0.66 11.51
C ASN A 22 -1.43 -1.39 10.34
N VAL A 23 -2.38 -0.71 9.68
CA VAL A 23 -2.86 -1.08 8.34
C VAL A 23 -2.05 -0.39 7.25
N GLY A 24 -1.92 -1.02 6.09
CA GLY A 24 -1.18 -0.49 4.94
C GLY A 24 -2.10 -0.13 3.77
N LEU A 25 -2.02 1.12 3.30
CA LEU A 25 -2.66 1.55 2.07
C LEU A 25 -1.59 1.84 1.01
N LEU A 26 -1.70 1.18 -0.15
CA LEU A 26 -0.75 1.34 -1.25
C LEU A 26 -1.39 2.05 -2.43
N LYS A 27 -1.00 3.30 -2.68
CA LYS A 27 -1.06 3.85 -4.04
C LYS A 27 0.26 3.60 -4.75
N HIS A 28 0.22 2.73 -5.76
CA HIS A 28 1.40 2.39 -6.57
C HIS A 28 1.57 3.34 -7.75
N ALA A 29 2.70 3.23 -8.46
CA ALA A 29 2.89 3.88 -9.74
C ALA A 29 1.89 3.33 -10.78
N SER A 30 1.31 4.23 -11.57
CA SER A 30 0.16 3.92 -12.44
C SER A 30 0.48 2.93 -13.57
N ASN A 31 1.76 2.69 -13.86
CA ASN A 31 2.24 1.76 -14.87
C ASN A 31 2.44 0.32 -14.33
N VAL A 32 2.30 0.08 -13.03
CA VAL A 32 2.44 -1.26 -12.41
C VAL A 32 1.20 -1.70 -11.59
N PRO A 33 -0.04 -1.52 -12.09
CA PRO A 33 -1.26 -1.77 -11.30
C PRO A 33 -1.42 -3.26 -10.94
N ARG A 34 -1.00 -4.18 -11.82
CA ARG A 34 -1.07 -5.62 -11.55
C ARG A 34 -0.16 -6.04 -10.39
N THR A 35 1.00 -5.41 -10.23
CA THR A 35 1.87 -5.65 -9.08
C THR A 35 1.21 -5.17 -7.79
N ALA A 36 0.53 -4.03 -7.83
CA ALA A 36 -0.23 -3.54 -6.67
C ALA A 36 -1.34 -4.54 -6.26
N LEU A 37 -2.10 -5.07 -7.21
CA LEU A 37 -3.13 -6.07 -6.93
C LEU A 37 -2.52 -7.38 -6.39
N TYR A 38 -1.42 -7.83 -6.98
CA TYR A 38 -0.69 -9.01 -6.51
C TYR A 38 -0.22 -8.88 -5.06
N LEU A 39 0.26 -7.70 -4.64
CA LEU A 39 0.69 -7.47 -3.26
C LEU A 39 -0.48 -7.62 -2.27
N GLY A 40 -1.68 -7.14 -2.63
CA GLY A 40 -2.88 -7.38 -1.82
C GLY A 40 -3.20 -8.86 -1.67
N ASP A 41 -3.15 -9.62 -2.77
CA ASP A 41 -3.33 -11.07 -2.75
C ASP A 41 -2.25 -11.80 -1.93
N LEU A 42 -1.00 -11.34 -2.02
CA LEU A 42 0.13 -11.90 -1.30
C LEU A 42 -0.07 -11.78 0.22
N PHE A 43 -0.45 -10.61 0.74
CA PHE A 43 -0.69 -10.43 2.17
C PHE A 43 -1.90 -11.26 2.65
N ARG A 44 -2.97 -11.30 1.85
CA ARG A 44 -4.12 -12.17 2.13
C ARG A 44 -3.71 -13.65 2.22
N ARG A 45 -2.91 -14.14 1.27
CA ARG A 45 -2.40 -15.53 1.26
C ARG A 45 -1.40 -15.80 2.38
N ALA A 46 -0.68 -14.79 2.84
CA ALA A 46 0.21 -14.88 3.99
C ALA A 46 -0.53 -14.93 5.34
N GLY A 47 -1.87 -14.87 5.35
CA GLY A 47 -2.69 -15.01 6.55
C GLY A 47 -2.88 -13.71 7.34
N PHE A 48 -2.60 -12.55 6.73
CA PHE A 48 -2.91 -11.27 7.37
C PHE A 48 -4.43 -11.07 7.46
N PRO A 49 -4.92 -10.35 8.49
CA PRO A 49 -6.33 -10.00 8.60
C PRO A 49 -6.85 -9.31 7.33
N GLU A 50 -8.14 -9.50 7.04
CA GLU A 50 -8.79 -8.80 5.94
C GLU A 50 -8.66 -7.28 6.12
N GLY A 51 -8.30 -6.58 5.05
CA GLY A 51 -8.10 -5.13 5.09
C GLY A 51 -6.79 -4.68 5.75
N ALA A 52 -5.94 -5.59 6.26
CA ALA A 52 -4.64 -5.21 6.82
C ALA A 52 -3.75 -4.54 5.77
N PHE A 53 -3.85 -4.92 4.49
CA PHE A 53 -3.18 -4.27 3.37
C PHE A 53 -4.12 -4.11 2.18
N GLN A 54 -4.25 -2.91 1.64
CA GLN A 54 -5.10 -2.62 0.49
C GLN A 54 -4.39 -1.76 -0.55
N SER A 55 -4.60 -2.11 -1.82
CA SER A 55 -4.12 -1.32 -2.96
C SER A 55 -5.19 -0.35 -3.44
N LEU A 56 -4.84 0.94 -3.49
CA LEU A 56 -5.69 2.03 -3.95
C LEU A 56 -5.42 2.30 -5.43
N LEU A 57 -6.32 1.83 -6.29
CA LEU A 57 -6.30 2.12 -7.73
C LEU A 57 -7.00 3.45 -8.02
N VAL A 58 -6.36 4.54 -7.58
CA VAL A 58 -6.87 5.91 -7.70
C VAL A 58 -5.89 6.79 -8.47
N PRO A 59 -6.37 7.85 -9.15
CA PRO A 59 -5.48 8.84 -9.75
C PRO A 59 -4.68 9.58 -8.68
N SER A 60 -3.52 10.13 -9.06
CA SER A 60 -2.67 10.91 -8.15
C SER A 60 -3.40 12.13 -7.55
N SER A 61 -4.39 12.67 -8.25
CA SER A 61 -5.21 13.79 -7.77
C SER A 61 -6.04 13.45 -6.52
N ALA A 62 -6.35 12.18 -6.27
CA ALA A 62 -7.07 11.75 -5.07
C ALA A 62 -6.18 11.71 -3.81
N ILE A 63 -4.84 11.74 -3.97
CA ILE A 63 -3.91 11.48 -2.88
C ILE A 63 -3.93 12.57 -1.82
N GLU A 64 -4.08 13.83 -2.20
CA GLU A 64 -4.16 14.92 -1.23
C GLU A 64 -5.36 14.74 -0.28
N ALA A 65 -6.54 14.42 -0.83
CA ALA A 65 -7.73 14.19 -0.03
C ALA A 65 -7.57 12.98 0.90
N ILE A 66 -6.96 11.89 0.42
CA ILE A 66 -6.68 10.69 1.23
C ILE A 66 -5.72 11.02 2.37
N LEU A 67 -4.64 11.75 2.10
CA LEU A 67 -3.66 12.14 3.14
C LEU A 67 -4.24 13.08 4.19
N ARG A 68 -5.27 13.85 3.85
CA ARG A 68 -5.99 14.74 4.78
C ARG A 68 -7.04 14.01 5.63
N ASP A 69 -7.38 12.77 5.31
CA ASP A 69 -8.33 11.99 6.10
C ASP A 69 -7.75 11.75 7.51
N PRO A 70 -8.48 12.07 8.60
CA PRO A 70 -7.96 11.95 9.97
C PRO A 70 -7.63 10.51 10.37
N ARG A 71 -8.10 9.49 9.63
CA ARG A 71 -7.74 8.08 9.85
C ARG A 71 -6.33 7.75 9.35
N VAL A 72 -5.80 8.51 8.38
CA VAL A 72 -4.43 8.36 7.89
C VAL A 72 -3.47 9.05 8.87
N LYS A 73 -2.55 8.28 9.45
CA LYS A 73 -1.63 8.78 10.49
C LYS A 73 -0.22 9.09 9.99
N ALA A 74 0.19 8.49 8.87
CA ALA A 74 1.52 8.67 8.30
C ALA A 74 1.52 8.37 6.80
N ALA A 75 2.55 8.86 6.11
CA ALA A 75 2.82 8.56 4.71
C ALA A 75 4.33 8.35 4.50
N THR A 76 4.68 7.50 3.54
CA THR A 76 6.08 7.20 3.19
C THR A 76 6.20 6.84 1.70
N LEU A 77 7.43 6.85 1.18
CA LEU A 77 7.77 6.71 -0.24
C LEU A 77 8.60 5.46 -0.57
#